data_AF-A0A6A4GJG7-F1
#
_entry.id   AF-A0A6A4GJG7-F1
#
_cell.length_a   1.000
_cell.length_b   1.000
_cell.length_c   1.000
_cell.angle_alpha   90.00
_cell.angle_beta   90.00
_cell.angle_gamma   90.00
#
_symmetry.space_group_name_H-M   'P 1'
#
loop_
_entity.id
_entity.type
_entity.pdbx_description
1 polymer ?
#
loop_
_entity_poly.entity_id
_entity_poly.type
_entity_poly.pdbx_seq_one_letter_code
_entity_poly.pdbx_strand_id
1 'polypeptide(L)'
;MLMQRNDLNPEIIDLLLGKSDAELMKEAMAIAVDANRSEDDRIDALDNLEMLIEQIDNANNLEKLKMWEPLHALLTSGPDSVKAHAVWVIGTALQNNPSAQDAYLKLAPLPTLTSFLSPSSGNSAASSQQIRSKVIYALSGLLKHNAPALAQLDSDGWSRLCQALQDPNIAVRRKTAFLLNSLLTPNETTTSSSASSSDNLHTPDSQQNQGPIHPNSHAAHLFQPGRASTSALTLEAMTKHNILGTLIDGLTNPLPYGEDGDKEEVDPDFEEKGVA
;
A
#
# COMPACT_ATOMS: atom_id res chain seq x y z
N MET A 1 -20.14 26.24 47.34
CA MET A 1 -20.78 26.78 46.14
C MET A 1 -19.95 26.31 44.95
N LEU A 2 -20.29 25.13 44.40
CA LEU A 2 -19.60 24.59 43.23
C LEU A 2 -20.23 25.25 42.00
N MET A 3 -19.48 26.15 41.35
CA MET A 3 -19.87 26.68 40.05
C MET A 3 -19.88 25.52 39.04
N GLN A 4 -21.08 25.10 38.62
CA GLN A 4 -21.25 24.31 37.40
C GLN A 4 -20.74 25.17 36.23
N ARG A 5 -19.72 24.68 35.52
CA ARG A 5 -19.28 25.22 34.23
C ARG A 5 -20.26 24.78 33.14
N ASN A 6 -21.40 25.47 33.08
CA ASN A 6 -22.23 25.67 31.89
C ASN A 6 -21.66 26.91 31.18
N ASP A 7 -21.42 27.05 29.89
CA ASP A 7 -21.73 26.27 28.70
C ASP A 7 -20.68 26.70 27.65
N LEU A 8 -19.84 25.79 27.18
CA LEU A 8 -19.12 26.03 25.92
C LEU A 8 -20.08 25.59 24.81
N ASN A 9 -20.65 26.55 24.08
CA ASN A 9 -21.52 26.29 22.94
C ASN A 9 -20.77 25.36 21.95
N PRO A 10 -21.34 24.22 21.51
CA PRO A 10 -20.75 23.36 20.50
C PRO A 10 -20.18 24.11 19.30
N GLU A 11 -20.86 25.17 18.84
CA GLU A 11 -20.36 26.00 17.72
C GLU A 11 -19.07 26.77 18.05
N ILE A 12 -18.86 27.17 19.32
CA ILE A 12 -17.62 27.83 19.77
C ILE A 12 -16.50 26.79 19.91
N ILE A 13 -16.83 25.57 20.33
CA ILE A 13 -15.88 24.44 20.40
C ILE A 13 -15.42 24.06 19.00
N ASP A 14 -16.33 23.92 18.03
CA ASP A 14 -16.01 23.61 16.63
C ASP A 14 -15.22 24.73 15.96
N LEU A 15 -15.53 26.00 16.27
CA LEU A 15 -14.75 27.15 15.78
C LEU A 15 -13.32 27.18 16.34
N LEU A 16 -13.12 26.69 17.57
CA LEU A 16 -11.81 26.62 18.25
C LEU A 16 -10.99 25.39 17.84
N LEU A 17 -11.64 24.24 17.62
CA LEU A 17 -10.98 22.97 17.32
C LEU A 17 -10.82 22.72 15.82
N GLY A 18 -11.61 23.39 14.97
CA GLY A 18 -11.67 23.11 13.54
C GLY A 18 -12.39 21.79 13.24
N LYS A 19 -12.44 21.43 11.95
CA LYS A 19 -13.02 20.16 11.52
C LYS A 19 -12.12 19.01 11.98
N SER A 20 -12.74 17.90 12.36
CA SER A 20 -12.01 16.66 12.62
C SER A 20 -11.42 16.07 11.33
N ASP A 21 -10.34 15.32 11.43
CA ASP A 21 -9.76 14.58 10.30
C ASP A 21 -10.80 13.71 9.61
N ALA A 22 -11.69 13.05 10.37
CA ALA A 22 -12.76 12.23 9.82
C ALA A 22 -13.77 13.04 8.97
N GLU A 23 -14.03 14.29 9.31
CA GLU A 23 -14.87 15.19 8.51
C GLU A 23 -14.13 15.66 7.26
N LEU A 24 -12.86 16.05 7.39
CA LEU A 24 -12.01 16.44 6.26
C LEU A 24 -11.85 15.30 5.25
N MET A 25 -11.64 14.07 5.72
CA MET A 25 -11.59 12.88 4.86
C MET A 25 -12.89 12.66 4.09
N LYS A 26 -14.05 12.88 4.73
CA LYS A 26 -15.37 12.74 4.07
C LYS A 26 -15.59 13.82 3.02
N GLU A 27 -15.21 15.05 3.31
CA GLU A 27 -15.31 16.16 2.35
C GLU A 27 -14.42 15.92 1.13
N ALA A 28 -13.17 15.53 1.36
CA ALA A 28 -12.24 15.17 0.30
C ALA A 28 -12.77 14.00 -0.55
N MET A 29 -13.29 12.94 0.10
CA MET A 29 -13.88 11.81 -0.62
C MET A 29 -15.08 12.23 -1.47
N ALA A 30 -15.97 13.08 -0.93
CA ALA A 30 -17.15 13.55 -1.64
C ALA A 30 -16.79 14.35 -2.89
N ILE A 31 -15.74 15.18 -2.83
CA ILE A 31 -15.23 15.90 -4.01
C ILE A 31 -14.60 14.93 -5.00
N ALA A 32 -13.74 14.02 -4.55
CA ALA A 32 -13.00 13.09 -5.41
C ALA A 32 -13.91 12.19 -6.27
N VAL A 33 -15.06 11.76 -5.73
CA VAL A 33 -16.02 10.88 -6.44
C VAL A 33 -17.04 11.64 -7.30
N ASP A 34 -17.18 12.95 -7.13
CA ASP A 34 -18.16 13.73 -7.89
C ASP A 34 -17.65 13.99 -9.31
N ALA A 35 -18.21 13.25 -10.28
CA ALA A 35 -17.88 13.39 -11.69
C ALA A 35 -18.28 14.75 -12.31
N ASN A 36 -19.05 15.58 -11.59
CA ASN A 36 -19.38 16.94 -12.02
C ASN A 36 -18.32 17.97 -11.61
N ARG A 37 -17.36 17.59 -10.77
CA ARG A 37 -16.19 18.41 -10.41
C ARG A 37 -15.13 18.34 -11.50
N SER A 38 -14.31 19.39 -11.58
CA SER A 38 -13.15 19.40 -12.47
C SER A 38 -12.18 18.28 -12.09
N GLU A 39 -11.37 17.85 -13.05
CA GLU A 39 -10.32 16.85 -12.77
C GLU A 39 -9.34 17.36 -11.70
N ASP A 40 -8.97 18.64 -11.76
CA ASP A 40 -8.08 19.30 -10.80
C ASP A 40 -8.69 19.33 -9.38
N ASP A 41 -9.96 19.71 -9.22
CA ASP A 41 -10.63 19.71 -7.90
C ASP A 41 -10.62 18.30 -7.27
N ARG A 42 -10.78 17.27 -8.10
CA ARG A 42 -10.81 15.87 -7.66
C ARG A 42 -9.41 15.38 -7.30
N ILE A 43 -8.39 15.81 -8.02
CA ILE A 43 -6.98 15.54 -7.72
C ILE A 43 -6.60 16.21 -6.40
N ASP A 44 -6.87 17.51 -6.25
CA ASP A 44 -6.59 18.26 -5.03
C ASP A 44 -7.28 17.64 -3.81
N ALA A 45 -8.51 17.15 -3.99
CA ALA A 45 -9.21 16.43 -2.93
C ALA A 45 -8.52 15.10 -2.56
N LEU A 46 -8.04 14.33 -3.54
CA LEU A 46 -7.30 13.10 -3.28
C LEU A 46 -5.94 13.35 -2.62
N ASP A 47 -5.24 14.43 -2.98
CA ASP A 47 -3.99 14.84 -2.33
C ASP A 47 -4.24 15.25 -0.87
N ASN A 48 -5.29 16.04 -0.62
CA ASN A 48 -5.70 16.38 0.75
C ASN A 48 -6.06 15.15 1.57
N LEU A 49 -6.76 14.19 0.97
CA LEU A 49 -7.09 12.93 1.60
C LEU A 49 -5.83 12.11 1.91
N GLU A 50 -4.87 12.08 0.99
CA GLU A 50 -3.62 11.33 1.17
C GLU A 50 -2.78 11.88 2.32
N MET A 51 -2.65 13.21 2.43
CA MET A 51 -1.95 13.86 3.55
C MET A 51 -2.53 13.46 4.92
N LEU A 52 -3.87 13.35 5.02
CA LEU A 52 -4.51 12.90 6.26
C LEU A 52 -4.22 11.42 6.54
N ILE A 53 -4.16 10.59 5.50
CA ILE A 53 -3.96 9.13 5.57
C ILE A 53 -2.52 8.74 5.90
N GLU A 54 -1.54 9.64 5.73
CA GLU A 54 -0.19 9.44 6.28
C GLU A 54 -0.21 9.13 7.79
N GLN A 55 -1.25 9.60 8.50
CA GLN A 55 -1.53 9.16 9.86
C GLN A 55 -2.21 7.79 9.87
N ILE A 56 -1.55 6.81 10.51
CA ILE A 56 -2.02 5.42 10.54
C ILE A 56 -3.43 5.25 11.11
N ASP A 57 -3.83 6.10 12.07
CA ASP A 57 -5.18 6.08 12.64
C ASP A 57 -6.25 6.53 11.62
N ASN A 58 -5.93 7.52 10.79
CA ASN A 58 -6.80 7.95 9.69
C ASN A 58 -6.87 6.90 8.59
N ALA A 59 -5.74 6.29 8.21
CA ALA A 59 -5.74 5.14 7.30
C ALA A 59 -6.65 4.01 7.80
N ASN A 60 -6.63 3.69 9.09
CA ASN A 60 -7.52 2.68 9.68
C ASN A 60 -8.99 3.12 9.74
N ASN A 61 -9.26 4.43 9.78
CA ASN A 61 -10.62 4.94 9.75
C ASN A 61 -11.28 4.80 8.37
N LEU A 62 -10.54 4.57 7.28
CA LEU A 62 -11.11 4.32 5.94
C LEU A 62 -12.20 3.23 5.95
N GLU A 63 -11.99 2.14 6.70
CA GLU A 63 -12.98 1.07 6.86
C GLU A 63 -14.25 1.57 7.56
N LYS A 64 -14.10 2.26 8.70
CA LYS A 64 -15.23 2.78 9.49
C LYS A 64 -16.01 3.85 8.74
N LEU A 65 -15.31 4.64 7.93
CA LEU A 65 -15.86 5.70 7.10
C LEU A 65 -16.39 5.19 5.76
N LYS A 66 -16.26 3.89 5.44
CA LYS A 66 -16.71 3.25 4.19
C LYS A 66 -16.10 3.89 2.94
N MET A 67 -14.80 4.13 2.99
CA MET A 67 -14.05 4.84 1.95
C MET A 67 -13.28 3.91 1.02
N TRP A 68 -13.10 2.63 1.35
CA TRP A 68 -12.38 1.69 0.49
C TRP A 68 -13.12 1.43 -0.83
N GLU A 69 -14.43 1.24 -0.79
CA GLU A 69 -15.26 1.01 -1.97
C GLU A 69 -15.22 2.19 -2.95
N PRO A 70 -15.47 3.45 -2.53
CA PRO A 70 -15.35 4.58 -3.45
C PRO A 70 -13.92 4.81 -3.96
N LEU A 71 -12.88 4.63 -3.13
CA LEU A 71 -11.48 4.70 -3.58
C LEU A 71 -11.18 3.66 -4.67
N HIS A 72 -11.61 2.42 -4.46
CA HIS A 72 -11.43 1.35 -5.43
C HIS A 72 -12.21 1.63 -6.72
N ALA A 73 -13.44 2.14 -6.62
CA ALA A 73 -14.27 2.46 -7.77
C ALA A 73 -13.65 3.54 -8.67
N LEU A 74 -12.92 4.50 -8.10
CA LEU A 74 -12.18 5.51 -8.86
C LEU A 74 -11.13 4.89 -9.80
N LEU A 75 -10.57 3.72 -9.44
CA LEU A 75 -9.59 3.02 -10.28
C LEU A 75 -10.21 2.55 -11.62
N THR A 76 -11.50 2.23 -11.61
CA THR A 76 -12.20 1.73 -12.79
C THR A 76 -13.01 2.81 -13.53
N SER A 77 -13.35 3.90 -12.85
CA SER A 77 -14.29 4.92 -13.37
C SER A 77 -13.68 6.31 -13.58
N GLY A 78 -12.55 6.63 -12.94
CA GLY A 78 -11.92 7.93 -13.03
C GLY A 78 -11.14 8.16 -14.33
N PRO A 79 -10.83 9.41 -14.69
CA PRO A 79 -9.76 9.70 -15.64
C PRO A 79 -8.40 9.27 -15.07
N ASP A 80 -7.39 9.13 -15.93
CA ASP A 80 -6.10 8.52 -15.58
C ASP A 80 -5.35 9.26 -14.46
N SER A 81 -5.43 10.59 -14.42
CA SER A 81 -4.89 11.40 -13.33
C SER A 81 -5.56 11.09 -11.98
N VAL A 82 -6.90 11.02 -11.94
CA VAL A 82 -7.66 10.67 -10.73
C VAL A 82 -7.36 9.24 -10.31
N LYS A 83 -7.23 8.29 -11.25
CA LYS A 83 -6.78 6.92 -10.94
C LYS A 83 -5.40 6.95 -10.28
N ALA A 84 -4.45 7.72 -10.81
CA ALA A 84 -3.10 7.82 -10.27
C ALA A 84 -3.11 8.32 -8.82
N HIS A 85 -3.92 9.32 -8.49
CA HIS A 85 -4.04 9.86 -7.13
C HIS A 85 -4.82 8.93 -6.20
N ALA A 86 -5.86 8.26 -6.69
CA ALA A 86 -6.58 7.24 -5.90
C ALA A 86 -5.66 6.05 -5.55
N VAL A 87 -4.85 5.57 -6.50
CA VAL A 87 -3.82 4.53 -6.23
C VAL A 87 -2.79 5.03 -5.21
N TRP A 88 -2.44 6.31 -5.25
CA TRP A 88 -1.52 6.91 -4.27
C TRP A 88 -2.10 6.86 -2.86
N VAL A 89 -3.31 7.36 -2.68
CA VAL A 89 -4.07 7.29 -1.41
C VAL A 89 -4.14 5.87 -0.87
N ILE A 90 -4.53 4.91 -1.73
CA ILE A 90 -4.61 3.49 -1.38
C ILE A 90 -3.23 2.97 -0.96
N GLY A 91 -2.19 3.27 -1.73
CA GLY A 91 -0.84 2.84 -1.44
C GLY A 91 -0.37 3.33 -0.08
N THR A 92 -0.50 4.64 0.21
CA THR A 92 -0.12 5.24 1.49
C THR A 92 -0.83 4.58 2.66
N ALA A 93 -2.14 4.32 2.55
CA ALA A 93 -2.90 3.67 3.61
C ALA A 93 -2.42 2.24 3.94
N LEU A 94 -1.87 1.52 2.94
CA LEU A 94 -1.48 0.11 3.05
C LEU A 94 -0.07 -0.10 3.61
N GLN A 95 0.79 0.91 3.52
CA GLN A 95 2.20 0.77 3.89
C GLN A 95 2.37 0.38 5.35
N ASN A 96 2.94 -0.82 5.58
CA ASN A 96 3.19 -1.35 6.91
C ASN A 96 1.95 -1.28 7.83
N ASN A 97 0.75 -1.46 7.26
CA ASN A 97 -0.51 -1.35 7.97
C ASN A 97 -1.39 -2.59 7.77
N PRO A 98 -1.20 -3.64 8.58
CA PRO A 98 -1.95 -4.90 8.51
C PRO A 98 -3.48 -4.73 8.53
N SER A 99 -3.98 -3.79 9.33
CA SER A 99 -5.41 -3.50 9.43
C SER A 99 -5.98 -2.94 8.12
N ALA A 100 -5.32 -1.96 7.52
CA ALA A 100 -5.72 -1.41 6.22
C ALA A 100 -5.55 -2.44 5.10
N GLN A 101 -4.48 -3.24 5.12
CA GLN A 101 -4.27 -4.34 4.18
C GLN A 101 -5.44 -5.32 4.18
N ASP A 102 -5.82 -5.82 5.37
CA ASP A 102 -6.90 -6.79 5.51
C ASP A 102 -8.26 -6.19 5.11
N ALA A 103 -8.48 -4.92 5.45
CA ALA A 103 -9.68 -4.17 5.08
C ALA A 103 -9.83 -4.06 3.56
N TYR A 104 -8.78 -3.57 2.88
CA TYR A 104 -8.82 -3.37 1.43
C TYR A 104 -8.86 -4.71 0.66
N LEU A 105 -8.20 -5.75 1.16
CA LEU A 105 -8.18 -7.08 0.54
C LEU A 105 -9.58 -7.71 0.41
N LYS A 106 -10.54 -7.33 1.27
CA LYS A 106 -11.95 -7.76 1.17
C LYS A 106 -12.62 -7.38 -0.15
N LEU A 107 -12.09 -6.37 -0.85
CA LEU A 107 -12.58 -5.93 -2.16
C LEU A 107 -11.98 -6.74 -3.32
N ALA A 108 -11.15 -7.76 -3.05
CA ALA A 108 -10.40 -8.50 -4.05
C ALA A 108 -9.66 -7.58 -5.05
N PRO A 109 -8.80 -6.65 -4.58
CA PRO A 109 -8.30 -5.56 -5.41
C PRO A 109 -7.20 -5.97 -6.40
N LEU A 110 -6.64 -7.17 -6.26
CA LEU A 110 -5.44 -7.59 -6.99
C LEU A 110 -5.62 -7.54 -8.52
N PRO A 111 -6.70 -8.08 -9.14
CA PRO A 111 -6.88 -8.00 -10.59
C PRO A 111 -6.91 -6.57 -11.11
N THR A 112 -7.59 -5.67 -10.40
CA THR A 112 -7.65 -4.24 -10.74
C THR A 112 -6.26 -3.60 -10.65
N LEU A 113 -5.54 -3.81 -9.54
CA LEU A 113 -4.20 -3.24 -9.36
C LEU A 113 -3.19 -3.78 -10.39
N THR A 114 -3.17 -5.09 -10.63
CA THR A 114 -2.23 -5.68 -11.58
C THR A 114 -2.55 -5.27 -13.01
N SER A 115 -3.81 -5.02 -13.36
CA SER A 115 -4.20 -4.56 -14.71
C SER A 115 -3.46 -3.31 -15.16
N PHE A 116 -3.07 -2.44 -14.21
CA PHE A 116 -2.32 -1.22 -14.49
C PHE A 116 -0.86 -1.47 -14.86
N LEU A 117 -0.26 -2.61 -14.49
CA LEU A 117 1.16 -2.90 -14.74
C LEU A 117 1.51 -3.07 -16.22
N SER A 118 0.51 -3.27 -17.08
CA SER A 118 0.73 -3.39 -18.52
C SER A 118 0.72 -2.00 -19.17
N PRO A 119 1.70 -1.65 -20.03
CA PRO A 119 1.68 -0.41 -20.78
C PRO A 119 0.40 -0.31 -21.63
N SER A 120 -0.38 0.74 -21.41
CA SER A 120 -1.58 1.02 -22.22
C SER A 120 -1.17 1.60 -23.58
N SER A 121 -1.72 1.09 -24.68
CA SER A 121 -1.42 1.51 -26.06
C SER A 121 -2.07 2.86 -26.48
N GLY A 122 -2.46 3.71 -25.52
CA GLY A 122 -3.22 4.94 -25.75
C GLY A 122 -2.39 6.23 -25.70
N ASN A 123 -3.04 7.36 -26.04
CA ASN A 123 -2.44 8.69 -26.26
C ASN A 123 -1.86 9.40 -25.01
N SER A 124 -1.80 8.74 -23.85
CA SER A 124 -1.40 9.35 -22.58
C SER A 124 -0.27 8.56 -21.89
N ALA A 125 0.80 8.31 -22.65
CA ALA A 125 1.96 7.52 -22.22
C ALA A 125 2.54 7.97 -20.87
N ALA A 126 2.64 9.27 -20.62
CA ALA A 126 3.16 9.81 -19.35
C ALA A 126 2.27 9.47 -18.14
N SER A 127 0.95 9.69 -18.24
CA SER A 127 0.01 9.33 -17.15
C SER A 127 -0.01 7.82 -16.91
N SER A 128 0.07 7.02 -17.98
CA SER A 128 0.19 5.56 -17.90
C SER A 128 1.46 5.13 -17.16
N GLN A 129 2.60 5.81 -17.39
CA GLN A 129 3.85 5.54 -16.66
C GLN A 129 3.74 5.90 -15.16
N GLN A 130 3.10 7.02 -14.84
CA GLN A 130 2.88 7.45 -13.45
C GLN A 130 2.00 6.45 -12.70
N ILE A 131 0.89 6.00 -13.30
CA ILE A 131 0.01 5.00 -12.71
C ILE A 131 0.78 3.70 -12.47
N ARG A 132 1.56 3.20 -13.44
CA ARG A 132 2.39 1.99 -13.26
C ARG A 132 3.36 2.09 -12.09
N SER A 133 4.02 3.24 -11.95
CA SER A 133 4.95 3.47 -10.84
C SER A 133 4.25 3.56 -9.48
N LYS A 134 3.03 4.11 -9.42
CA LYS A 134 2.23 4.22 -8.19
C LYS A 134 1.56 2.90 -7.84
N VAL A 135 1.15 2.08 -8.82
CA VAL A 135 0.51 0.80 -8.54
C VAL A 135 1.49 -0.22 -7.97
N ILE A 136 2.76 -0.21 -8.38
CA ILE A 136 3.78 -1.04 -7.73
C ILE A 136 3.98 -0.63 -6.27
N TYR A 137 3.89 0.66 -5.96
CA TYR A 137 3.93 1.13 -4.57
C TYR A 137 2.74 0.60 -3.76
N ALA A 138 1.52 0.69 -4.29
CA ALA A 138 0.34 0.12 -3.64
C ALA A 138 0.40 -1.41 -3.50
N LEU A 139 0.89 -2.13 -4.52
CA LEU A 139 1.14 -3.56 -4.44
C LEU A 139 2.22 -3.89 -3.40
N SER A 140 3.26 -3.06 -3.28
CA SER A 140 4.27 -3.22 -2.22
C SER A 140 3.66 -3.09 -0.83
N GLY A 141 2.81 -2.08 -0.62
CA GLY A 141 2.08 -1.91 0.64
C GLY A 141 1.12 -3.05 0.91
N LEU A 142 0.44 -3.59 -0.11
CA LEU A 142 -0.52 -4.68 0.05
C LEU A 142 0.13 -6.04 0.33
N LEU A 143 1.22 -6.37 -0.39
CA LEU A 143 1.77 -7.72 -0.44
C LEU A 143 2.88 -7.98 0.60
N LYS A 144 3.69 -6.96 0.93
CA LYS A 144 4.78 -7.15 1.90
C LYS A 144 4.21 -7.46 3.27
N HIS A 145 4.81 -8.45 3.91
CA HIS A 145 4.41 -8.92 5.24
C HIS A 145 2.92 -9.33 5.31
N ASN A 146 2.35 -9.75 4.17
CA ASN A 146 0.95 -10.13 4.02
C ASN A 146 0.80 -11.36 3.10
N ALA A 147 1.21 -12.51 3.61
CA ALA A 147 1.05 -13.81 2.98
C ALA A 147 -0.40 -14.11 2.54
N PRO A 148 -1.46 -13.74 3.31
CA PRO A 148 -2.84 -13.88 2.82
C PRO A 148 -3.14 -13.12 1.52
N ALA A 149 -2.65 -11.89 1.34
CA ALA A 149 -2.79 -11.17 0.09
C ALA A 149 -1.96 -11.79 -1.02
N LEU A 150 -0.71 -12.17 -0.71
CA LEU A 150 0.18 -12.79 -1.69
C LEU A 150 -0.37 -14.12 -2.21
N ALA A 151 -1.01 -14.93 -1.35
CA ALA A 151 -1.66 -16.17 -1.74
C ALA A 151 -2.87 -15.97 -2.69
N GLN A 152 -3.45 -14.77 -2.72
CA GLN A 152 -4.52 -14.42 -3.65
C GLN A 152 -3.99 -13.88 -4.99
N LEU A 153 -2.69 -13.64 -5.12
CA LEU A 153 -2.09 -13.21 -6.38
C LEU A 153 -2.05 -14.40 -7.35
N ASP A 154 -2.90 -14.33 -8.37
CA ASP A 154 -3.06 -15.40 -9.36
C ASP A 154 -1.95 -15.40 -10.42
N SER A 155 -2.03 -16.38 -11.33
CA SER A 155 -1.05 -16.54 -12.41
C SER A 155 -0.94 -15.31 -13.33
N ASP A 156 -2.04 -14.57 -13.54
CA ASP A 156 -2.04 -13.37 -14.37
C ASP A 156 -1.33 -12.22 -13.63
N GLY A 157 -1.61 -12.05 -12.34
CA GLY A 157 -0.92 -11.08 -11.48
C GLY A 157 0.59 -11.30 -11.43
N TRP A 158 1.04 -12.55 -11.24
CA TRP A 158 2.47 -12.89 -11.32
C TRP A 158 3.05 -12.63 -12.71
N SER A 159 2.34 -13.00 -13.78
CA SER A 159 2.79 -12.73 -15.15
C SER A 159 2.97 -11.24 -15.42
N ARG A 160 2.06 -10.39 -14.91
CA ARG A 160 2.14 -8.94 -15.05
C ARG A 160 3.30 -8.33 -14.27
N LEU A 161 3.61 -8.85 -13.07
CA LEU A 161 4.84 -8.48 -12.36
C LEU A 161 6.09 -8.87 -13.15
N CYS A 162 6.09 -10.04 -13.83
CA CYS A 162 7.20 -10.41 -14.70
C CYS A 162 7.36 -9.42 -15.86
N GLN A 163 6.27 -9.07 -16.53
CA GLN A 163 6.29 -8.10 -17.63
C GLN A 163 6.78 -6.72 -17.17
N ALA A 164 6.46 -6.32 -15.94
CA ALA A 164 6.92 -5.05 -15.37
C ALA A 164 8.45 -5.00 -15.14
N LEU A 165 9.15 -6.14 -15.05
CA LEU A 165 10.62 -6.19 -15.08
C LEU A 165 11.20 -5.79 -16.45
N GLN A 166 10.38 -5.82 -17.50
CA GLN A 166 10.74 -5.45 -18.86
C GLN A 166 10.07 -4.14 -19.30
N ASP A 167 9.49 -3.36 -18.38
CA ASP A 167 8.76 -2.13 -18.70
C ASP A 167 9.64 -1.09 -19.41
N PRO A 168 9.17 -0.35 -20.43
CA PRO A 168 9.98 0.70 -21.06
C PRO A 168 10.46 1.79 -20.08
N ASN A 169 9.77 1.98 -18.96
CA ASN A 169 10.17 2.92 -17.91
C ASN A 169 11.04 2.21 -16.85
N ILE A 170 12.29 2.65 -16.72
CA ILE A 170 13.27 2.07 -15.78
C ILE A 170 12.85 2.18 -14.31
N ALA A 171 12.09 3.20 -13.93
CA ALA A 171 11.59 3.33 -12.56
C ALA A 171 10.60 2.20 -12.22
N VAL A 172 9.81 1.75 -13.19
CA VAL A 172 8.90 0.60 -13.05
C VAL A 172 9.71 -0.69 -12.87
N ARG A 173 10.76 -0.90 -13.69
CA ARG A 173 11.66 -2.05 -13.55
C ARG A 173 12.31 -2.11 -12.17
N ARG A 174 12.95 -1.01 -11.74
CA ARG A 174 13.61 -0.88 -10.41
C ARG A 174 12.65 -1.20 -9.26
N LYS A 175 11.45 -0.60 -9.28
CA LYS A 175 10.44 -0.82 -8.22
C LYS A 175 9.92 -2.25 -8.21
N THR A 176 9.77 -2.88 -9.38
CA THR A 176 9.34 -4.28 -9.49
C THR A 176 10.39 -5.23 -8.93
N ALA A 177 11.67 -5.05 -9.31
CA ALA A 177 12.78 -5.84 -8.76
C ALA A 177 12.86 -5.69 -7.23
N PHE A 178 12.78 -4.44 -6.73
CA PHE A 178 12.76 -4.18 -5.29
C PHE A 178 11.60 -4.86 -4.57
N LEU A 179 10.39 -4.84 -5.16
CA LEU A 179 9.23 -5.53 -4.60
C LEU A 179 9.48 -7.04 -4.52
N LEU A 180 9.94 -7.67 -5.60
CA LEU A 180 10.20 -9.12 -5.63
C LEU A 180 11.25 -9.52 -4.58
N ASN A 181 12.35 -8.78 -4.48
CA ASN A 181 13.37 -9.02 -3.46
C ASN A 181 12.81 -8.84 -2.03
N SER A 182 12.04 -7.76 -1.81
CA SER A 182 11.38 -7.53 -0.51
C SER A 182 10.45 -8.67 -0.11
N LEU A 183 9.78 -9.32 -1.07
CA LEU A 183 8.91 -10.45 -0.81
C LEU A 183 9.68 -11.76 -0.52
N LEU A 184 10.88 -11.92 -1.09
CA LEU A 184 11.79 -13.06 -0.87
C LEU A 184 12.56 -12.95 0.45
N THR A 185 12.82 -11.74 0.93
CA THR A 185 13.55 -11.52 2.18
C THR A 185 12.76 -12.11 3.35
N PRO A 186 13.30 -13.11 4.08
CA PRO A 186 12.64 -13.65 5.25
C PRO A 186 12.49 -12.55 6.31
N ASN A 187 11.29 -12.40 6.87
CA ASN A 187 11.13 -11.58 8.06
C ASN A 187 11.86 -12.26 9.21
N GLU A 188 12.85 -11.60 9.80
CA GLU A 188 13.32 -11.99 11.12
C GLU A 188 12.12 -11.92 12.06
N THR A 189 11.71 -13.07 12.60
CA THR A 189 10.72 -13.10 13.68
C THR A 189 11.37 -12.45 14.89
N THR A 190 11.21 -11.12 15.03
CA THR A 190 11.56 -10.45 16.28
C THR A 190 10.59 -10.95 17.33
N THR A 191 11.00 -11.99 18.04
CA THR A 191 10.45 -12.37 19.33
C THR A 191 10.86 -11.26 20.31
N SER A 192 10.27 -10.08 20.17
CA SER A 192 10.48 -8.95 21.08
C SER A 192 9.73 -9.22 22.37
N SER A 193 10.21 -10.17 23.17
CA SER A 193 10.02 -10.12 24.61
C SER A 193 10.87 -8.98 25.16
N SER A 194 10.41 -7.74 24.98
CA SER A 194 10.94 -6.57 25.68
C SER A 194 10.47 -6.61 27.14
N ALA A 195 11.04 -7.52 27.91
CA ALA A 195 11.10 -7.39 29.35
C ALA A 195 12.09 -6.27 29.66
N SER A 196 11.60 -5.03 29.82
CA SER A 196 12.37 -3.99 30.48
C SER A 196 12.51 -4.36 31.94
N SER A 197 13.69 -4.84 32.31
CA SER A 197 14.12 -5.04 33.69
C SER A 197 14.22 -3.69 34.40
N SER A 198 13.20 -3.35 35.17
CA SER A 198 13.31 -2.46 36.32
C SER A 198 12.89 -3.23 37.57
N ASP A 199 13.83 -3.33 38.50
CA ASP A 199 13.70 -3.85 39.85
C ASP A 199 12.32 -3.58 40.46
N ASN A 200 11.58 -4.64 40.79
CA ASN A 200 10.69 -4.64 41.94
C ASN A 200 10.50 -6.06 42.48
N LEU A 201 10.94 -6.22 43.73
CA LEU A 201 10.89 -7.41 44.57
C LEU A 201 9.43 -7.72 44.97
N HIS A 202 8.82 -8.76 44.40
CA HIS A 202 8.01 -9.80 45.07
C HIS A 202 7.29 -10.66 44.02
N THR A 203 7.61 -11.95 43.98
CA THR A 203 6.70 -13.01 43.50
C THR A 203 5.95 -13.56 44.73
N PRO A 204 4.69 -14.02 44.58
CA PRO A 204 4.50 -15.37 44.07
C PRO A 204 3.42 -15.54 42.99
N ASP A 205 3.61 -16.63 42.28
CA ASP A 205 2.72 -17.39 41.40
C ASP A 205 2.48 -16.96 39.94
N SER A 206 3.09 -17.79 39.09
CA SER A 206 2.98 -17.95 37.66
C SER A 206 1.54 -18.29 37.23
N GLN A 207 0.89 -17.38 36.53
CA GLN A 207 -0.03 -17.73 35.44
C GLN A 207 0.28 -16.84 34.25
N GLN A 208 0.72 -17.45 33.14
CA GLN A 208 0.77 -16.84 31.82
C GLN A 208 -0.66 -16.48 31.40
N ASN A 209 -1.13 -15.31 31.81
CA ASN A 209 -2.36 -14.74 31.32
C ASN A 209 -1.97 -13.70 30.26
N GLN A 210 -1.92 -14.11 28.99
CA GLN A 210 -1.93 -13.13 27.89
C GLN A 210 -3.23 -12.34 28.05
N GLY A 211 -3.12 -11.10 28.51
CA GLY A 211 -4.28 -10.21 28.65
C GLY A 211 -5.01 -10.02 27.31
N PRO A 212 -6.22 -9.44 27.32
CA PRO A 212 -7.00 -9.22 26.10
C PRO A 212 -6.16 -8.45 25.07
N ILE A 213 -5.92 -9.05 23.90
CA ILE A 213 -5.22 -8.38 22.79
C ILE A 213 -6.12 -7.23 22.32
N HIS A 214 -5.69 -5.99 22.53
CA HIS A 214 -6.44 -4.82 22.08
C HIS A 214 -6.30 -4.64 20.56
N PRO A 215 -7.40 -4.36 19.82
CA PRO A 215 -7.34 -4.08 18.39
C PRO A 215 -6.50 -2.83 18.11
N ASN A 216 -5.40 -2.99 17.39
CA ASN A 216 -4.58 -1.91 16.83
C ASN A 216 -4.19 -2.28 15.39
N SER A 217 -3.48 -1.39 14.69
CA SER A 217 -3.08 -1.58 13.28
C SER A 217 -2.30 -2.87 13.01
N HIS A 218 -1.63 -3.43 14.02
CA HIS A 218 -0.77 -4.61 13.91
C HIS A 218 -1.35 -5.85 14.62
N ALA A 219 -2.54 -5.77 15.21
CA ALA A 219 -3.12 -6.86 15.99
C ALA A 219 -3.24 -8.15 15.18
N ALA A 220 -3.41 -8.02 13.87
CA ALA A 220 -3.51 -9.16 12.98
C ALA A 220 -2.20 -9.98 12.85
N HIS A 221 -1.02 -9.40 13.13
CA HIS A 221 0.23 -10.19 13.29
C HIS A 221 0.22 -11.06 14.54
N LEU A 222 -0.45 -10.62 15.60
CA LEU A 222 -0.58 -11.36 16.85
C LEU A 222 -1.57 -12.53 16.71
N PHE A 223 -2.63 -12.36 15.91
CA PHE A 223 -3.62 -13.40 15.65
C PHE A 223 -3.16 -14.46 14.65
N GLN A 224 -2.21 -14.15 13.76
CA GLN A 224 -1.71 -15.07 12.72
C GLN A 224 -0.18 -15.09 12.66
N PRO A 225 0.48 -15.88 13.52
CA PRO A 225 1.94 -16.06 13.52
C PRO A 225 2.35 -16.76 12.23
N GLY A 226 2.76 -15.98 11.23
CA GLY A 226 3.06 -16.47 9.87
C GLY A 226 2.49 -15.61 8.76
N ARG A 227 1.52 -14.72 9.03
CA ARG A 227 0.99 -13.80 8.01
C ARG A 227 2.07 -12.94 7.36
N ALA A 228 3.16 -12.69 8.08
CA ALA A 228 4.25 -11.84 7.63
C ALA A 228 5.24 -12.58 6.70
N SER A 229 5.19 -13.91 6.64
CA SER A 229 6.13 -14.74 5.89
C SER A 229 5.70 -14.85 4.43
N THR A 230 6.33 -14.06 3.56
CA THR A 230 6.06 -14.06 2.11
C THR A 230 7.06 -14.91 1.32
N SER A 231 8.26 -15.13 1.85
CA SER A 231 9.41 -15.66 1.10
C SER A 231 9.17 -17.02 0.44
N ALA A 232 8.54 -17.97 1.14
CA ALA A 232 8.28 -19.30 0.60
C ALA A 232 7.28 -19.26 -0.57
N LEU A 233 6.19 -18.50 -0.43
CA LEU A 233 5.19 -18.31 -1.48
C LEU A 233 5.81 -17.61 -2.70
N THR A 234 6.65 -16.60 -2.45
CA THR A 234 7.35 -15.89 -3.52
C THR A 234 8.33 -16.79 -4.26
N LEU A 235 9.10 -17.61 -3.55
CA LEU A 235 10.06 -18.54 -4.16
C LEU A 235 9.38 -19.59 -5.05
N GLU A 236 8.24 -20.12 -4.59
CA GLU A 236 7.42 -21.03 -5.39
C GLU A 236 6.93 -20.33 -6.67
N ALA A 237 6.39 -19.13 -6.54
CA ALA A 237 5.91 -18.34 -7.67
C ALA A 237 7.03 -17.97 -8.66
N MET A 238 8.23 -17.64 -8.16
CA MET A 238 9.40 -17.34 -9.00
C MET A 238 9.75 -18.49 -9.93
N THR A 239 9.69 -19.71 -9.41
CA THR A 239 9.97 -20.93 -10.18
C THR A 239 8.83 -21.21 -11.17
N LYS A 240 7.58 -21.14 -10.70
CA LYS A 240 6.40 -21.46 -11.50
C LYS A 240 6.18 -20.53 -12.69
N HIS A 241 6.49 -19.24 -12.53
CA HIS A 241 6.24 -18.20 -13.54
C HIS A 241 7.50 -17.79 -14.31
N ASN A 242 8.61 -18.49 -14.13
CA ASN A 242 9.90 -18.17 -14.77
C ASN A 242 10.39 -16.72 -14.51
N ILE A 243 10.06 -16.18 -13.33
CA ILE A 243 10.37 -14.79 -12.96
C ILE A 243 11.88 -14.57 -12.95
N LEU A 244 12.63 -15.54 -12.43
CA LEU A 244 14.09 -15.51 -12.40
C LEU A 244 14.68 -15.45 -13.82
N GLY A 245 14.10 -16.22 -14.76
CA GLY A 245 14.52 -16.19 -16.16
C GLY A 245 14.30 -14.81 -16.80
N THR A 246 13.14 -14.20 -16.56
CA THR A 246 12.84 -12.84 -17.05
C THR A 246 13.77 -11.78 -16.44
N LEU A 247 14.10 -11.91 -15.15
CA LEU A 247 15.04 -11.00 -14.48
C LEU A 247 16.46 -11.13 -15.05
N ILE A 248 16.96 -12.36 -15.21
CA ILE A 248 18.27 -12.63 -15.82
C ILE A 248 18.31 -12.09 -17.26
N ASP A 249 17.27 -12.32 -18.05
CA ASP A 249 17.17 -11.79 -19.41
C ASP A 249 17.22 -10.26 -19.42
N GLY A 250 16.48 -9.59 -18.55
CA GLY A 250 16.51 -8.12 -18.44
C GLY A 250 17.86 -7.54 -17.99
N LEU A 251 18.68 -8.31 -17.26
CA LEU A 251 20.02 -7.92 -16.82
C LEU A 251 21.11 -8.24 -17.85
N THR A 252 20.95 -9.32 -18.61
CA THR A 252 21.95 -9.77 -19.60
C THR A 252 21.70 -9.21 -20.99
N ASN A 253 20.45 -8.90 -21.32
CA ASN A 253 19.99 -8.30 -22.56
C ASN A 253 19.21 -7.02 -22.23
N PRO A 254 19.89 -5.92 -21.84
CA PRO A 254 19.21 -4.70 -21.41
C PRO A 254 18.26 -4.18 -22.48
N LEU A 255 16.99 -4.02 -22.11
CA LEU A 255 16.00 -3.38 -22.97
C LEU A 255 16.20 -1.86 -22.94
N PRO A 256 16.09 -1.17 -24.08
CA PRO A 256 16.19 0.28 -24.12
C PRO A 256 15.21 0.95 -23.15
N TYR A 257 15.62 2.08 -22.58
CA TYR A 257 14.83 2.93 -21.70
C TYR A 257 15.19 4.40 -21.89
N GLY A 258 14.42 5.31 -21.30
CA GLY A 258 14.54 6.75 -21.52
C GLY A 258 13.32 7.32 -22.25
N GLU A 259 13.29 8.64 -22.46
CA GLU A 259 12.14 9.32 -23.09
C GLU A 259 11.89 8.80 -24.51
N ASP A 260 12.97 8.49 -25.24
CA ASP A 260 12.97 7.95 -26.60
C ASP A 260 13.56 6.53 -26.71
N GLY A 261 13.84 5.87 -25.58
CA GLY A 261 14.58 4.60 -25.57
C GLY A 261 16.05 4.75 -25.96
N ASP A 262 16.65 5.90 -25.64
CA ASP A 262 18.01 6.29 -25.99
C ASP A 262 19.11 5.61 -25.12
N LYS A 263 18.72 4.98 -24.01
CA LYS A 263 19.63 4.28 -23.11
C LYS A 263 19.54 2.78 -23.30
N GLU A 264 20.63 2.21 -23.81
CA GLU A 264 20.74 0.77 -24.12
C GLU A 264 21.59 -0.01 -23.11
N GLU A 265 22.32 0.66 -22.22
CA GLU A 265 23.14 0.02 -21.18
C GLU A 265 22.29 -0.53 -20.03
N VAL A 266 22.80 -1.50 -19.28
CA VAL A 266 22.13 -1.96 -18.04
C VAL A 266 22.10 -0.82 -17.03
N ASP A 267 20.94 -0.60 -16.43
CA ASP A 267 20.77 0.38 -15.37
C ASP A 267 21.36 -0.13 -14.04
N PRO A 268 22.34 0.56 -13.42
CA PRO A 268 23.03 0.06 -12.22
C PRO A 268 22.11 -0.19 -11.02
N ASP A 269 21.13 0.68 -10.84
CA ASP A 269 20.12 0.58 -9.77
C ASP A 269 19.20 -0.63 -9.96
N PHE A 270 18.88 -0.98 -11.20
CA PHE A 270 18.09 -2.16 -11.54
C PHE A 270 18.91 -3.43 -11.37
N GLU A 271 20.18 -3.40 -11.76
CA GLU A 271 21.14 -4.50 -11.55
C GLU A 271 21.30 -4.82 -10.06
N GLU A 272 21.59 -3.80 -9.23
CA GLU A 272 21.73 -3.97 -7.78
C GLU A 272 20.49 -4.64 -7.16
N LYS A 273 19.28 -4.18 -7.55
CA LYS A 273 18.02 -4.70 -7.02
C LYS A 273 17.65 -6.08 -7.57
N GLY A 274 18.15 -6.45 -8.75
CA GLY A 274 17.91 -7.73 -9.38
C GLY A 274 18.85 -8.84 -8.91
N VAL A 275 20.00 -8.48 -8.34
CA VAL A 275 21.03 -9.42 -7.86
C VAL A 275 21.01 -9.57 -6.32
N ALA A 276 20.46 -8.59 -5.60
CA ALA A 276 20.25 -8.64 -4.15
C ALA A 276 19.16 -9.63 -3.75
#